data_AF-A0A940ZKH0-F1
#
_entry.id   AF-A0A940ZKH0-F1
#
_cell.length_a   1.000
_cell.length_b   1.000
_cell.length_c   1.000
_cell.angle_alpha   90.00
_cell.angle_beta   90.00
_cell.angle_gamma   90.00
#
_symmetry.space_group_name_H-M   'P 1'
#
loop_
_entity.id
_entity.type
_entity.pdbx_description
1 polymer ?
#
loop_
_entity_poly.entity_id
_entity_poly.type
_entity_poly.pdbx_seq_one_letter_code
_entity_poly.pdbx_strand_id
1 'polypeptide(L)'
;MKLAMRLFLALSLILALSSAAVAADFDWVKDFNIRAEADPTGFRAQLATRFKIGDTEIAGVLSVCNKPADAYIALRLGEMSRQPTEYVLEQYKVNKGKGWGVLAKSLGIKPGSKEFHALKQGHDLYDDPGKSKGKSKGKSAKQK
;
A
#
# COMPACT_ATOMS: atom_id res chain seq x y z
N MET A 1 9.45 18.67 45.07
CA MET A 1 9.36 17.21 44.85
C MET A 1 8.02 16.80 44.22
N LYS A 2 6.88 16.93 44.91
CA LYS A 2 5.57 16.43 44.42
C LYS A 2 5.03 17.15 43.17
N LEU A 3 5.30 18.45 43.00
CA LEU A 3 4.85 19.25 41.85
C LEU A 3 5.68 18.97 40.58
N ALA A 4 7.00 18.86 40.72
CA ALA A 4 7.91 18.50 39.63
C ALA A 4 7.64 17.08 39.09
N MET A 5 7.30 16.14 39.99
CA MET A 5 6.93 14.77 39.62
C MET A 5 5.60 14.70 38.85
N ARG A 6 4.62 15.55 39.20
CA ARG A 6 3.36 15.67 38.45
C ARG A 6 3.55 16.31 37.07
N LEU A 7 4.44 17.29 36.95
CA LEU A 7 4.82 17.89 35.67
C LEU A 7 5.56 16.88 34.78
N PHE A 8 6.44 16.06 35.36
CA PHE A 8 7.12 14.98 34.63
C PHE A 8 6.14 13.91 34.13
N LEU A 9 5.18 13.48 34.98
CA LEU A 9 4.13 12.52 34.62
C LEU A 9 3.21 13.05 33.50
N ALA A 10 2.85 14.33 33.56
CA ALA A 10 2.05 14.97 32.51
C ALA A 10 2.82 15.08 31.19
N LEU A 11 4.12 15.40 31.24
CA LEU A 11 4.97 15.51 30.05
C LEU A 11 5.26 14.14 29.41
N SER A 12 5.44 13.09 30.22
CA SER A 12 5.59 11.72 29.72
C SER A 12 4.32 11.17 29.07
N LEU A 13 3.14 11.57 29.58
CA LEU A 13 1.86 11.17 28.99
C LEU A 13 1.65 11.86 27.62
N ILE A 14 2.06 13.11 27.47
CA ILE A 14 1.97 13.86 26.21
C ILE A 14 2.93 13.29 25.14
N LEU A 15 4.09 12.76 25.53
CA LEU A 15 5.06 12.16 24.59
C LEU A 15 4.60 10.78 24.04
N ALA A 16 3.75 10.06 24.79
CA ALA A 16 3.16 8.79 24.38
C ALA A 16 2.02 8.92 23.35
N LEU A 17 1.54 10.15 23.10
CA LEU A 17 0.60 10.50 22.03
C LEU A 17 1.31 10.90 20.72
N SER A 18 2.58 10.53 20.54
CA SER A 18 3.23 10.60 19.22
C SER A 18 2.49 9.64 18.28
N SER A 19 1.39 10.13 17.73
CA SER A 19 0.55 9.48 16.75
C SER A 19 1.48 8.87 15.72
N ALA A 20 1.44 7.54 15.58
CA ALA A 20 1.91 6.92 14.37
C ALA A 20 1.10 7.58 13.26
N ALA A 21 1.71 8.56 12.58
CA ALA A 21 1.16 9.09 11.37
C ALA A 21 1.14 7.87 10.43
N VAL A 22 0.00 7.21 10.34
CA VAL A 22 -0.31 6.28 9.26
C VAL A 22 -0.47 7.20 8.05
N ALA A 23 0.64 7.73 7.57
CA ALA A 23 0.72 8.29 6.25
C ALA A 23 0.24 7.16 5.36
N ALA A 24 -0.90 7.36 4.70
CA ALA A 24 -1.27 6.51 3.60
C ALA A 24 -0.05 6.48 2.67
N ASP A 25 0.69 5.37 2.63
CA ASP A 25 1.97 5.29 1.90
C ASP A 25 1.80 5.49 0.38
N PHE A 26 0.54 5.59 -0.08
CA PHE A 26 0.10 5.57 -1.46
C PHE A 26 -1.07 6.55 -1.65
N ASP A 27 -0.84 7.63 -2.40
CA ASP A 27 -1.85 8.67 -2.65
C ASP A 27 -3.03 8.15 -3.49
N TRP A 28 -2.81 7.12 -4.31
CA TRP A 28 -3.78 6.55 -5.23
C TRP A 28 -4.80 5.59 -4.59
N VAL A 29 -4.60 5.19 -3.32
CA VAL A 29 -5.38 4.13 -2.65
C VAL A 29 -6.87 4.48 -2.55
N LYS A 30 -7.21 5.76 -2.35
CA LYS A 30 -8.60 6.19 -2.21
C LYS A 30 -9.38 5.94 -3.50
N ASP A 31 -8.89 6.45 -4.62
CA ASP A 31 -9.56 6.33 -5.92
C ASP A 31 -9.58 4.87 -6.41
N PHE A 32 -8.53 4.12 -6.10
CA PHE A 32 -8.47 2.69 -6.37
C PHE A 32 -9.58 1.91 -5.67
N ASN A 33 -9.76 2.13 -4.36
CA ASN A 33 -10.82 1.45 -3.61
C ASN A 33 -12.20 1.79 -4.15
N ILE A 34 -12.49 3.08 -4.42
CA ILE A 34 -13.78 3.51 -4.98
C ILE A 34 -14.08 2.76 -6.28
N ARG A 35 -13.09 2.68 -7.19
CA ARG A 35 -13.26 1.98 -8.46
C ARG A 35 -13.46 0.47 -8.28
N ALA A 36 -12.65 -0.15 -7.43
CA ALA A 36 -12.73 -1.59 -7.19
C ALA A 36 -14.03 -1.99 -6.50
N GLU A 37 -14.54 -1.16 -5.59
CA GLU A 37 -15.81 -1.37 -4.89
C GLU A 37 -17.01 -1.16 -5.82
N ALA A 38 -16.89 -0.29 -6.83
CA ALA A 38 -17.95 -0.08 -7.84
C ALA A 38 -18.12 -1.26 -8.80
N ASP A 39 -17.06 -2.06 -9.01
CA ASP A 39 -17.11 -3.29 -9.83
C ASP A 39 -16.25 -4.42 -9.22
N PRO A 40 -16.76 -5.12 -8.19
CA PRO A 40 -16.02 -6.18 -7.52
C PRO A 40 -15.68 -7.36 -8.44
N THR A 41 -16.57 -7.69 -9.38
CA THR A 41 -16.37 -8.79 -10.33
C THR A 41 -15.26 -8.45 -11.32
N GLY A 42 -15.30 -7.24 -11.92
CA GLY A 42 -14.25 -6.77 -12.80
C GLY A 42 -12.91 -6.61 -12.08
N PHE A 43 -12.93 -6.16 -10.82
CA PHE A 43 -11.72 -6.10 -9.99
C PHE A 43 -11.08 -7.48 -9.82
N ARG A 44 -11.85 -8.51 -9.48
CA ARG A 44 -11.35 -9.90 -9.39
C ARG A 44 -10.75 -10.37 -10.72
N ALA A 45 -11.45 -10.14 -11.83
CA ALA A 45 -10.97 -10.52 -13.15
C ALA A 45 -9.66 -9.81 -13.53
N GLN A 46 -9.50 -8.54 -13.17
CA GLN A 46 -8.26 -7.82 -13.39
C GLN A 46 -7.11 -8.34 -12.52
N LEU A 47 -7.36 -8.68 -11.25
CA LEU A 47 -6.35 -9.32 -10.40
C LEU A 47 -5.89 -10.66 -11.00
N ALA A 48 -6.84 -11.50 -11.43
CA ALA A 48 -6.57 -12.78 -12.09
C ALA A 48 -5.66 -12.59 -13.31
N THR A 49 -6.02 -11.63 -14.17
CA THR A 49 -5.30 -11.35 -15.42
C THR A 49 -3.90 -10.79 -15.15
N ARG A 50 -3.78 -9.81 -14.24
CA ARG A 50 -2.54 -9.07 -14.00
C ARG A 50 -1.49 -9.89 -13.26
N PHE A 51 -1.91 -10.67 -12.28
CA PHE A 51 -1.02 -11.49 -11.45
C PHE A 51 -0.93 -12.94 -11.91
N LYS A 52 -1.76 -13.35 -12.89
CA LYS A 52 -1.85 -14.72 -13.40
C LYS A 52 -2.16 -15.75 -12.31
N ILE A 53 -3.08 -15.38 -11.42
CA ILE A 53 -3.51 -16.18 -10.27
C ILE A 53 -4.97 -16.64 -10.44
N GLY A 54 -5.31 -17.77 -9.84
CA GLY A 54 -6.64 -18.37 -9.93
C GLY A 54 -7.65 -17.81 -8.92
N ASP A 55 -8.93 -18.09 -9.13
CA ASP A 55 -10.04 -17.60 -8.30
C ASP A 55 -9.92 -17.96 -6.82
N THR A 56 -9.41 -19.15 -6.51
CA THR A 56 -9.18 -19.62 -5.13
C THR A 56 -8.14 -18.75 -4.42
N GLU A 57 -7.04 -18.43 -5.09
CA GLU A 57 -5.98 -17.58 -4.53
C GLU A 57 -6.48 -16.15 -4.35
N ILE A 58 -7.23 -15.63 -5.33
CA ILE A 58 -7.88 -14.30 -5.23
C ILE A 58 -8.84 -14.25 -4.04
N ALA A 59 -9.68 -15.28 -3.86
CA ALA A 59 -10.58 -15.36 -2.72
C ALA A 59 -9.80 -15.39 -1.39
N GLY A 60 -8.70 -16.13 -1.33
CA GLY A 60 -7.80 -16.15 -0.17
C GLY A 60 -7.26 -14.76 0.17
N VAL A 61 -6.70 -14.05 -0.82
CA VAL A 61 -6.18 -12.68 -0.63
C VAL A 61 -7.27 -11.74 -0.16
N LEU A 62 -8.44 -11.73 -0.82
CA LEU A 62 -9.55 -10.85 -0.48
C LEU A 62 -10.17 -11.18 0.88
N SER A 63 -10.04 -12.41 1.38
CA SER A 63 -10.49 -12.76 2.74
C SER A 63 -9.59 -12.20 3.84
N VAL A 64 -8.32 -11.95 3.54
CA VAL A 64 -7.32 -11.42 4.50
C VAL A 64 -7.23 -9.90 4.45
N CYS A 65 -7.39 -9.31 3.26
CA CYS A 65 -7.25 -7.89 3.01
C CYS A 65 -8.58 -7.15 3.25
N ASN A 66 -8.54 -6.09 4.06
CA ASN A 66 -9.75 -5.34 4.42
C ASN A 66 -10.27 -4.45 3.27
N LYS A 67 -9.38 -4.04 2.38
CA LYS A 67 -9.68 -3.15 1.26
C LYS A 67 -9.11 -3.69 -0.05
N PRO A 68 -9.73 -3.40 -1.20
CA PRO A 68 -9.20 -3.80 -2.51
C PRO A 68 -7.75 -3.38 -2.76
N ALA A 69 -7.39 -2.15 -2.36
CA ALA A 69 -6.02 -1.67 -2.50
C ALA A 69 -5.03 -2.50 -1.67
N ASP A 70 -5.42 -2.95 -0.47
CA ASP A 70 -4.54 -3.78 0.37
C ASP A 70 -4.23 -5.10 -0.33
N ALA A 71 -5.22 -5.71 -0.99
CA ALA A 71 -5.06 -6.93 -1.77
C ALA A 71 -4.10 -6.72 -2.96
N TYR A 72 -4.29 -5.64 -3.72
CA TYR A 72 -3.41 -5.31 -4.84
C TYR A 72 -1.97 -5.04 -4.37
N ILE A 73 -1.78 -4.25 -3.29
CA ILE A 73 -0.45 -3.93 -2.77
C ILE A 73 0.23 -5.19 -2.26
N ALA A 74 -0.47 -6.07 -1.53
CA ALA A 74 0.08 -7.35 -1.07
C ALA A 74 0.57 -8.20 -2.26
N LEU A 75 -0.27 -8.41 -3.27
CA LEU A 75 0.11 -9.15 -4.48
C LEU A 75 1.31 -8.51 -5.19
N ARG A 76 1.32 -7.18 -5.32
CA ARG A 76 2.42 -6.46 -5.98
C ARG A 76 3.73 -6.53 -5.20
N LEU A 77 3.68 -6.50 -3.87
CA LEU A 77 4.85 -6.71 -3.02
C LEU A 77 5.37 -8.16 -3.12
N GLY A 78 4.48 -9.15 -3.24
CA GLY A 78 4.84 -10.54 -3.53
C GLY A 78 5.60 -10.68 -4.85
N GLU A 79 5.08 -10.08 -5.92
CA GLU A 79 5.73 -10.07 -7.24
C GLU A 79 7.10 -9.39 -7.21
N MET A 80 7.22 -8.25 -6.52
CA MET A 80 8.50 -7.52 -6.38
C MET A 80 9.54 -8.27 -5.54
N SER A 81 9.10 -8.98 -4.50
CA SER A 81 9.96 -9.75 -3.60
C SER A 81 10.19 -11.19 -4.06
N ARG A 82 9.50 -11.63 -5.11
CA ARG A 82 9.44 -13.02 -5.59
C ARG A 82 9.04 -14.00 -4.47
N GLN A 83 8.19 -13.55 -3.56
CA GLN A 83 7.66 -14.37 -2.47
C GLN A 83 6.29 -14.93 -2.84
N PRO A 84 5.93 -16.13 -2.37
CA PRO A 84 4.61 -16.69 -2.58
C PRO A 84 3.54 -15.86 -1.86
N THR A 85 2.35 -15.75 -2.45
CA THR A 85 1.23 -14.97 -1.92
C THR A 85 0.91 -15.31 -0.47
N GLU A 86 0.92 -16.60 -0.11
CA GLU A 86 0.64 -17.06 1.25
C GLU A 86 1.60 -16.42 2.28
N TYR A 87 2.90 -16.47 2.00
CA TYR A 87 3.92 -15.87 2.87
C TYR A 87 3.74 -14.35 2.98
N VAL A 88 3.37 -13.68 1.89
CA VAL A 88 3.11 -12.25 1.91
C VAL A 88 1.89 -11.92 2.76
N LEU A 89 0.83 -12.73 2.71
CA LEU A 89 -0.36 -12.55 3.54
C LEU A 89 -0.08 -12.81 5.03
N GLU A 90 0.78 -13.77 5.36
CA GLU A 90 1.27 -13.98 6.72
C GLU A 90 2.03 -12.74 7.23
N GLN A 91 2.97 -12.24 6.44
CA GLN A 91 3.73 -11.02 6.79
C GLN A 91 2.81 -9.79 6.88
N TYR A 92 1.80 -9.69 6.02
CA TYR A 92 0.80 -8.64 6.08
C TYR A 92 0.02 -8.67 7.40
N LYS A 93 -0.43 -9.85 7.85
CA LYS A 93 -1.12 -10.00 9.15
C LYS A 93 -0.24 -9.53 10.31
N VAL A 94 1.04 -9.90 10.32
CA VAL A 94 2.01 -9.53 11.38
C VAL A 94 2.37 -8.04 11.36
N ASN A 95 2.35 -7.42 10.18
CA ASN A 95 2.74 -6.01 9.98
C ASN A 95 1.56 -5.07 9.75
N LYS A 96 0.33 -5.54 9.99
CA LYS A 96 -0.90 -4.75 9.81
C LYS A 96 -0.84 -3.47 10.65
N GLY A 97 -1.13 -2.33 10.03
CA GLY A 97 -1.09 -1.02 10.67
C GLY A 97 0.31 -0.40 10.85
N LYS A 98 1.40 -1.10 10.51
CA LYS A 98 2.78 -0.58 10.62
C LYS A 98 3.26 0.20 9.39
N GLY A 99 2.42 0.31 8.36
CA GLY A 99 2.76 0.91 7.08
C GLY A 99 3.34 -0.09 6.08
N TRP A 100 3.23 0.25 4.81
CA TRP A 100 3.57 -0.63 3.70
C TRP A 100 5.07 -0.72 3.49
N GLY A 101 5.83 0.32 3.84
CA GLY A 101 7.29 0.27 3.83
C GLY A 101 7.87 -0.78 4.78
N VAL A 102 7.20 -1.03 5.92
CA VAL A 102 7.63 -2.05 6.90
C VAL A 102 7.40 -3.45 6.33
N LEU A 103 6.23 -3.70 5.75
CA LEU A 103 5.93 -4.97 5.07
C LEU A 103 6.87 -5.20 3.88
N ALA A 104 7.12 -4.19 3.05
CA ALA A 104 8.04 -4.30 1.93
C ALA A 104 9.44 -4.71 2.42
N LYS A 105 9.93 -4.07 3.49
CA LYS A 105 11.21 -4.41 4.11
C LYS A 105 11.23 -5.83 4.67
N SER A 106 10.16 -6.31 5.32
CA SER A 106 10.10 -7.67 5.86
C SER A 106 10.12 -8.73 4.77
N LEU A 107 9.66 -8.40 3.55
CA LEU A 107 9.74 -9.24 2.36
C LEU A 107 11.09 -9.14 1.62
N GLY A 108 12.06 -8.37 2.16
CA GLY A 108 13.38 -8.20 1.54
C GLY A 108 13.44 -7.13 0.44
N ILE A 109 12.39 -6.33 0.24
CA ILE A 109 12.43 -5.20 -0.71
C ILE A 109 13.25 -4.07 -0.09
N LYS A 110 14.30 -3.65 -0.79
CA LYS A 110 15.17 -2.57 -0.33
C LYS A 110 14.38 -1.25 -0.20
N PRO A 111 14.44 -0.56 0.96
CA PRO A 111 13.88 0.77 1.10
C PRO A 111 14.44 1.71 0.02
N GLY A 112 13.55 2.42 -0.68
CA GLY A 112 13.92 3.30 -1.78
C GLY A 112 14.27 2.60 -3.10
N SER A 113 13.94 1.30 -3.25
CA SER A 113 14.03 0.65 -4.56
C SER A 113 13.17 1.37 -5.60
N LYS A 114 13.61 1.33 -6.86
CA LYS A 114 12.90 1.98 -7.97
C LYS A 114 11.48 1.43 -8.12
N GLU A 115 11.34 0.13 -7.93
CA GLU A 115 10.08 -0.61 -8.02
C GLU A 115 9.12 -0.20 -6.91
N PHE A 116 9.61 -0.04 -5.67
CA PHE A 116 8.77 0.40 -4.55
C PHE A 116 8.38 1.87 -4.66
N HIS A 117 9.28 2.73 -5.14
CA HIS A 117 8.93 4.11 -5.47
C HIS A 117 7.90 4.21 -6.60
N ALA A 118 8.01 3.38 -7.63
CA ALA A 118 7.01 3.31 -8.69
C ALA A 118 5.65 2.88 -8.14
N LEU A 119 5.61 1.90 -7.23
CA LEU A 119 4.38 1.50 -6.55
C LEU A 119 3.79 2.64 -5.71
N LYS A 120 4.63 3.46 -5.07
CA LYS A 120 4.18 4.66 -4.34
C LYS A 120 3.49 5.68 -5.24
N GLN A 121 3.92 5.78 -6.49
CA GLN A 121 3.40 6.74 -7.46
C GLN A 121 2.13 6.26 -8.18
N GLY A 122 1.81 4.96 -8.15
CA GLY A 122 0.62 4.46 -8.83
C GLY A 122 0.48 2.95 -8.84
N HIS A 123 -0.60 2.51 -9.48
CA HIS A 123 -0.88 1.13 -9.80
C HIS A 123 -1.05 0.98 -11.32
N ASP A 124 -0.95 -0.25 -11.81
CA ASP A 124 -1.11 -0.61 -13.22
C ASP A 124 -2.34 -1.50 -13.47
N LEU A 125 -3.17 -1.76 -12.45
CA LEU A 125 -4.28 -2.71 -12.55
C LEU A 125 -5.34 -2.32 -13.61
N TYR A 126 -5.62 -1.01 -13.71
CA TYR A 126 -6.60 -0.45 -14.65
C TYR A 126 -5.93 0.22 -15.87
N ASP A 127 -4.62 0.07 -16.03
CA ASP A 127 -3.93 0.62 -17.20
C ASP A 127 -4.29 -0.26 -18.40
N ASP A 128 -5.15 0.27 -19.27
CA ASP A 128 -5.57 -0.40 -20.50
C ASP A 128 -4.33 -0.51 -21.43
N PRO A 129 -3.93 -1.71 -21.87
CA PRO A 129 -2.79 -1.89 -22.77
C PRO A 129 -2.96 -1.15 -24.11
N GLY A 130 -4.16 -0.68 -24.45
CA GLY A 130 -4.45 0.13 -25.63
C GLY A 130 -4.38 1.65 -25.45
N LYS A 131 -4.24 2.19 -24.22
CA LYS A 131 -4.17 3.64 -23.98
C LYS A 131 -2.80 4.07 -23.49
N SER A 132 -1.97 4.51 -24.43
CA SER A 132 -0.73 5.23 -24.14
C SER A 132 -0.98 6.41 -23.20
N LYS A 133 -0.38 6.34 -22.00
CA LYS A 133 -0.41 7.40 -20.98
C LYS A 133 0.18 8.69 -21.57
N GLY A 134 -0.70 9.60 -22.00
CA GLY A 134 -0.36 10.98 -22.34
C GLY A 134 0.26 11.65 -21.13
N LYS A 135 1.60 11.70 -21.11
CA LYS A 135 2.41 12.28 -20.05
C LYS A 135 2.20 13.79 -20.06
N SER A 136 1.20 14.30 -19.32
CA SER A 136 1.06 15.73 -19.06
C SER A 136 2.22 16.16 -18.17
N LYS A 137 3.33 16.53 -18.80
CA LYS A 137 4.48 17.16 -18.16
C LYS A 137 4.18 18.66 -18.15
N GLY A 138 3.49 19.12 -17.11
CA GLY A 138 3.37 20.54 -16.80
C GLY A 138 4.76 21.16 -16.65
N LYS A 139 5.24 21.82 -17.71
CA LYS A 139 6.41 22.70 -17.64
C LYS A 139 5.93 24.05 -17.09
N SER A 140 6.08 24.23 -15.78
CA SER A 140 6.22 25.55 -15.20
C SER A 140 7.48 26.18 -15.76
N ALA A 141 7.35 27.14 -16.67
CA ALA A 141 8.42 28.06 -17.03
C ALA A 141 8.07 29.44 -16.48
N LYS A 142 8.70 29.78 -15.36
CA LYS A 142 8.69 31.10 -14.74
C LYS A 142 9.86 31.91 -15.33
N GLN A 143 9.57 33.18 -15.63
CA GLN A 143 10.49 34.33 -15.76
C GLN A 143 11.59 34.28 -16.84
N LYS A 144 11.51 35.21 -17.79
CA LYS A 144 12.25 36.47 -17.68
C LYS A 144 11.53 37.59 -18.41
#